data_AF-A0A529HQR2-F1
#
_entry.id   AF-A0A529HQR2-F1
#
_cell.length_a   1.000
_cell.length_b   1.000
_cell.length_c   1.000
_cell.angle_alpha   90.00
_cell.angle_beta   90.00
_cell.angle_gamma   90.00
#
_symmetry.space_group_name_H-M   'P 1'
#
loop_
_entity.id
_entity.type
_entity.pdbx_description
1 polymer ?
#
loop_
_entity_poly.entity_id
_entity_poly.type
_entity_poly.pdbx_seq_one_letter_code
_entity_poly.pdbx_strand_id
1 'polypeptide(L)'
;MTLKFRHGFKAEAKRIAARVREKVGLTPICPIEPVQVCARFDIRLLKLSEVEPDSPFLHGENRKFFSAVTVPRGGQTAILHNDKHHEHRQRSNICHELAHCFL
;
A
#
# COMPACT_ATOMS: atom_id res chain seq x y z
N MET A 1 -13.11 -21.59 9.14
CA MET A 1 -12.87 -20.85 10.40
C MET A 1 -13.12 -19.38 10.16
N THR A 2 -14.12 -18.78 10.81
CA THR A 2 -14.38 -17.35 10.67
C THR A 2 -13.45 -16.59 11.61
N LEU A 3 -12.45 -15.89 11.06
CA LEU A 3 -11.59 -14.99 11.84
C LEU A 3 -12.46 -13.87 12.41
N LYS A 4 -12.66 -13.87 13.73
CA LYS A 4 -13.39 -12.81 14.42
C LYS A 4 -12.38 -11.76 14.85
N PHE A 5 -12.46 -10.57 14.27
CA PHE A 5 -11.62 -9.44 14.69
C PHE A 5 -11.84 -9.11 16.17
N ARG A 6 -10.78 -8.69 16.85
CA ARG A 6 -10.86 -8.20 18.24
C ARG A 6 -11.91 -7.09 18.34
N HIS A 7 -12.68 -7.09 19.42
CA HIS A 7 -13.61 -6.00 19.71
C HIS A 7 -12.86 -4.66 19.71
N GLY A 8 -13.41 -3.65 19.03
CA GLY A 8 -12.80 -2.33 18.88
C GLY A 8 -11.82 -2.17 17.70
N PHE A 9 -11.44 -3.24 16.99
CA PHE A 9 -10.50 -3.17 15.86
C PHE A 9 -10.90 -2.12 14.81
N LYS A 10 -12.17 -2.09 14.39
CA LYS A 10 -12.65 -1.11 13.40
C LYS A 10 -12.49 0.34 13.87
N ALA A 11 -12.73 0.61 15.16
CA ALA A 11 -12.60 1.95 15.71
C ALA A 11 -11.12 2.38 15.80
N GLU A 12 -10.25 1.43 16.15
CA GLU A 12 -8.81 1.64 16.18
C GLU A 12 -8.22 1.87 14.80
N ALA A 13 -8.57 1.05 13.81
CA ALA A 13 -8.16 1.24 12.42
C ALA A 13 -8.58 2.62 11.88
N LYS A 14 -9.79 3.10 12.21
CA LYS A 14 -10.23 4.46 11.86
C LYS A 14 -9.38 5.55 12.52
N ARG A 15 -9.01 5.39 13.80
CA ARG A 15 -8.12 6.33 14.51
C ARG A 15 -6.72 6.35 13.91
N ILE A 16 -6.17 5.18 13.58
CA ILE A 16 -4.87 5.07 12.89
C ILE A 16 -4.94 5.77 11.53
N ALA A 17 -5.98 5.50 10.74
CA ALA A 17 -6.17 6.13 9.43
C ALA A 17 -6.33 7.67 9.50
N ALA A 18 -6.93 8.19 10.57
CA ALA A 18 -7.02 9.63 10.82
C ALA A 18 -5.65 10.23 11.18
N ARG A 19 -4.88 9.58 12.05
CA ARG A 19 -3.52 10.01 12.43
C ARG A 19 -2.55 9.98 11.23
N VAL A 20 -2.67 8.98 10.35
CA VAL A 20 -1.88 8.91 9.12
C VAL A 20 -2.19 10.09 8.20
N ARG A 21 -3.48 10.44 8.01
CA ARG A 21 -3.89 11.62 7.22
C ARG A 21 -3.33 12.92 7.81
N GLU A 22 -3.47 13.10 9.12
CA GLU A 22 -2.93 14.26 9.83
C GLU A 22 -1.41 14.40 9.62
N LYS A 23 -0.65 13.30 9.68
CA LYS A 23 0.80 13.28 9.47
C LYS A 23 1.25 13.74 8.08
N VAL A 24 0.37 13.66 7.08
CA VAL A 24 0.58 14.16 5.70
C VAL A 24 -0.20 15.44 5.41
N GLY A 25 -0.75 16.11 6.42
CA GLY A 25 -1.45 17.39 6.28
C GLY A 25 -2.85 17.30 5.68
N LEU A 26 -3.47 16.11 5.70
CA LEU A 26 -4.80 15.87 5.14
C LEU A 26 -5.89 15.93 6.22
N THR A 27 -7.03 16.51 5.87
CA THR A 27 -8.25 16.38 6.67
C THR A 27 -8.85 14.97 6.51
N PRO A 28 -9.74 14.53 7.41
CA PRO A 28 -10.30 13.17 7.37
C PRO A 28 -11.01 12.77 6.06
N ILE A 29 -11.57 13.75 5.35
CA ILE A 29 -12.33 13.53 4.10
C ILE A 29 -11.49 13.68 2.84
N CYS A 30 -10.27 14.20 2.94
CA CYS A 30 -9.41 14.36 1.78
C CYS A 30 -9.00 12.99 1.22
N PRO A 31 -8.92 12.86 -0.13
CA PRO A 31 -8.31 11.70 -0.75
C PRO A 31 -6.89 11.50 -0.21
N ILE A 32 -6.55 10.27 0.16
CA ILE A 32 -5.20 9.94 0.59
C ILE A 32 -4.29 9.82 -0.63
N GLU A 33 -3.11 10.42 -0.55
CA GLU A 33 -2.07 10.27 -1.57
C GLU A 33 -1.05 9.22 -1.12
N PRO A 34 -1.10 7.98 -1.65
CA PRO A 34 -0.33 6.86 -1.09
C PRO A 34 1.18 7.06 -1.19
N VAL A 35 1.64 7.72 -2.26
CA VAL A 35 3.07 8.03 -2.46
C VAL A 35 3.58 8.99 -1.38
N GLN A 36 2.79 10.01 -1.02
CA GLN A 36 3.14 10.94 0.06
C GLN A 36 3.17 10.23 1.41
N VAL A 37 2.25 9.29 1.67
CA VAL A 37 2.28 8.47 2.89
C VAL A 37 3.54 7.61 2.92
N CYS A 38 3.89 6.93 1.82
CA CYS A 38 5.11 6.14 1.76
C CYS A 38 6.34 6.99 2.11
N ALA A 39 6.48 8.16 1.48
CA ALA A 39 7.58 9.09 1.74
C ALA A 39 7.60 9.59 3.20
N ARG A 40 6.44 9.91 3.78
CA ARG A 40 6.34 10.46 5.14
C ARG A 40 6.75 9.47 6.24
N PHE A 41 6.59 8.18 5.98
CA PHE A 41 6.84 7.08 6.93
C PHE A 41 8.07 6.25 6.55
N ASP A 42 8.93 6.76 5.67
CA ASP A 42 10.16 6.09 5.21
C ASP A 42 9.93 4.68 4.63
N ILE A 43 8.76 4.48 4.02
CA ILE A 43 8.41 3.25 3.29
C ILE A 43 8.85 3.44 1.84
N ARG A 44 9.75 2.57 1.37
CA ARG A 44 10.24 2.67 0.00
C ARG A 44 9.21 2.11 -0.98
N LEU A 45 8.66 2.97 -1.84
CA LEU A 45 7.82 2.53 -2.95
C LEU A 45 8.70 2.13 -4.15
N LEU A 46 8.51 0.92 -4.66
CA LEU A 46 9.24 0.34 -5.78
C LEU A 46 8.27 -0.09 -6.88
N LYS A 47 8.63 0.19 -8.12
CA LYS A 47 7.87 -0.29 -9.28
C LYS A 47 8.39 -1.64 -9.72
N LEU A 48 7.49 -2.56 -10.04
CA LEU A 48 7.87 -3.86 -10.59
C LEU A 48 8.65 -3.71 -11.89
N SER A 49 8.26 -2.79 -12.78
CA SER A 49 8.97 -2.56 -14.05
C SER A 49 10.41 -2.07 -13.88
N GLU A 50 10.76 -1.49 -12.74
CA GLU A 50 12.12 -1.02 -12.43
C GLU A 50 12.95 -2.12 -11.75
N VAL A 51 12.31 -3.00 -10.98
CA VAL A 51 12.99 -4.07 -10.21
C VAL A 51 13.17 -5.34 -11.04
N GLU A 52 12.15 -5.72 -11.81
CA GLU A 52 12.12 -6.91 -12.65
C GLU A 52 11.46 -6.55 -14.00
N PRO A 53 12.19 -5.87 -14.91
CA PRO A 53 11.62 -5.36 -16.17
C PRO A 53 11.03 -6.44 -17.08
N ASP A 54 11.55 -7.67 -17.00
CA ASP A 54 11.13 -8.82 -17.80
C ASP A 54 10.07 -9.69 -17.09
N SER A 55 9.52 -9.20 -15.97
CA SER A 55 8.56 -9.97 -15.17
C SER A 55 7.32 -10.33 -16.01
N PRO A 56 6.89 -11.61 -16.03
CA PRO A 56 5.68 -12.01 -16.75
C PRO A 56 4.44 -11.27 -16.24
N PHE A 57 4.46 -10.77 -15.00
CA PHE A 57 3.36 -10.01 -14.40
C PHE A 57 3.19 -8.60 -14.96
N LEU A 58 4.08 -8.11 -15.83
CA LEU A 58 3.92 -6.80 -16.46
C LEU A 58 3.02 -6.85 -17.70
N HIS A 59 2.70 -8.05 -18.21
CA HIS A 59 2.12 -8.24 -19.54
C HIS A 59 0.81 -9.04 -19.53
N GLY A 60 -0.06 -8.71 -20.50
CA GLY A 60 -1.26 -9.48 -20.85
C GLY A 60 -2.14 -9.83 -19.65
N GLU A 61 -2.62 -11.07 -19.64
CA GLU A 61 -3.46 -11.58 -18.55
C GLU A 61 -2.69 -11.80 -17.25
N ASN A 62 -1.38 -12.07 -17.33
CA ASN A 62 -0.56 -12.39 -16.17
C ASN A 62 -0.49 -11.23 -15.17
N ARG A 63 -0.73 -10.01 -15.65
CA ARG A 63 -0.83 -8.81 -14.82
C ARG A 63 -1.81 -8.93 -13.67
N LYS A 64 -2.87 -9.74 -13.77
CA LYS A 64 -3.85 -9.92 -12.69
C LYS A 64 -3.30 -10.69 -11.47
N PHE A 65 -2.24 -11.49 -11.64
CA PHE A 65 -1.73 -12.38 -10.59
C PHE A 65 -0.81 -11.70 -9.59
N PHE A 66 -0.25 -10.54 -9.92
CA PHE A 66 0.57 -9.75 -9.00
C PHE A 66 0.18 -8.27 -9.00
N SER A 67 -0.06 -7.74 -7.80
CA SER A 67 -0.65 -6.41 -7.60
C SER A 67 0.29 -5.50 -6.83
N ALA A 68 0.59 -5.86 -5.59
CA ALA A 68 1.63 -5.27 -4.77
C ALA A 68 2.01 -6.25 -3.65
N VAL A 69 3.12 -5.99 -2.97
CA VAL A 69 3.55 -6.72 -1.79
C VAL A 69 4.42 -5.84 -0.90
N THR A 70 4.21 -5.93 0.41
CA THR A 70 5.08 -5.35 1.43
C THR A 70 6.23 -6.32 1.74
N VAL A 71 7.46 -5.83 1.65
CA VAL A 71 8.68 -6.63 1.89
C VAL A 71 9.66 -5.91 2.83
N PRO A 72 10.43 -6.65 3.64
CA PRO A 72 11.53 -6.07 4.38
C PRO A 72 12.67 -5.66 3.43
N ARG A 73 13.34 -4.55 3.74
CA ARG A 73 14.47 -4.02 2.96
C ARG A 73 15.54 -3.45 3.90
N GLY A 74 16.52 -4.26 4.29
CA GLY A 74 17.71 -3.79 5.02
C GLY A 74 17.40 -2.97 6.28
N GLY A 75 16.41 -3.39 7.07
CA GLY A 75 15.95 -2.66 8.26
C GLY A 75 14.85 -1.63 8.01
N GLN A 76 14.47 -1.41 6.76
CA GLN A 76 13.33 -0.59 6.34
C GLN A 76 12.20 -1.46 5.78
N THR A 77 11.07 -0.84 5.50
CA THR A 77 9.94 -1.45 4.78
C THR A 77 9.91 -0.95 3.35
N ALA A 78 9.65 -1.82 2.39
CA ALA A 78 9.37 -1.45 1.01
C ALA A 78 8.03 -2.03 0.55
N ILE A 79 7.38 -1.32 -0.37
CA ILE A 79 6.20 -1.78 -1.09
C ILE A 79 6.62 -1.90 -2.55
N LEU A 80 6.59 -3.12 -3.09
CA LEU A 80 6.74 -3.36 -4.52
C LEU A 80 5.35 -3.42 -5.14
N HIS A 81 5.04 -2.54 -6.09
CA HIS A 81 3.75 -2.54 -6.77
C HIS A 81 3.91 -2.71 -8.28
N ASN A 82 2.92 -3.33 -8.91
CA ASN A 82 2.87 -3.45 -10.36
C ASN A 82 2.31 -2.16 -10.96
N ASP A 83 3.22 -1.37 -11.54
CA ASP A 83 2.98 -0.06 -12.15
C ASP A 83 2.34 -0.13 -13.54
N LYS A 84 2.06 -1.34 -14.06
CA LYS A 84 1.29 -1.55 -15.30
C LYS A 84 -0.22 -1.66 -15.06
N HIS A 85 -0.67 -1.68 -13.81
CA HIS A 85 -2.11 -1.59 -13.50
C HIS A 85 -2.65 -0.18 -13.78
N HIS A 86 -3.96 -0.05 -13.95
CA HIS A 86 -4.59 1.29 -14.00
C HIS A 86 -4.28 2.08 -12.73
N GLU A 87 -4.07 3.40 -12.82
CA GLU A 87 -3.65 4.26 -11.71
C GLU A 87 -4.52 4.08 -10.44
N HIS A 88 -5.85 4.09 -10.59
CA HIS A 88 -6.77 3.81 -9.47
C HIS A 88 -6.50 2.46 -8.76
N ARG A 89 -6.16 1.41 -9.52
CA ARG A 89 -5.83 0.10 -8.97
C ARG A 89 -4.47 0.13 -8.28
N GLN A 90 -3.48 0.82 -8.85
CA GLN A 90 -2.19 1.02 -8.19
C GLN A 90 -2.36 1.72 -6.83
N ARG A 91 -3.12 2.83 -6.80
CA ARG A 91 -3.41 3.56 -5.55
C ARG A 91 -4.08 2.67 -4.51
N SER A 92 -5.07 1.89 -4.93
CA SER A 92 -5.78 0.95 -4.04
C SER A 92 -4.84 -0.12 -3.49
N ASN A 93 -4.00 -0.72 -4.36
CA ASN A 93 -3.04 -1.75 -3.96
C ASN A 93 -2.00 -1.19 -2.97
N ILE A 94 -1.46 0.00 -3.22
CA ILE A 94 -0.49 0.63 -2.31
C ILE A 94 -1.17 0.94 -0.97
N CYS A 95 -2.41 1.44 -0.96
CA CYS A 95 -3.17 1.64 0.28
C CYS A 95 -3.42 0.33 1.06
N HIS A 96 -3.64 -0.78 0.36
CA HIS A 96 -3.77 -2.10 0.97
C HIS A 96 -2.46 -2.51 1.67
N GLU A 97 -1.32 -2.35 1.00
CA GLU A 97 -0.01 -2.62 1.59
C GLU A 97 0.34 -1.67 2.76
N LEU A 98 -0.04 -0.39 2.66
CA LEU A 98 0.06 0.53 3.79
C LEU A 98 -0.78 0.07 4.99
N ALA A 99 -1.94 -0.56 4.76
CA ALA A 99 -2.72 -1.13 5.85
C ALA A 99 -1.96 -2.28 6.54
N HIS A 100 -1.24 -3.13 5.79
CA HIS A 100 -0.35 -4.15 6.39
C HIS A 100 0.79 -3.54 7.23
N CYS A 101 1.22 -2.32 6.92
CA CYS A 101 2.25 -1.63 7.70
C CYS A 101 1.73 -1.05 9.02
N PHE A 102 0.45 -0.67 9.08
CA PHE A 102 -0.10 0.10 10.19
C PHE A 102 -1.09 -0.64 11.10
N LEU A 103 -1.66 -1.77 10.65
CA LEU A 103 -2.71 -2.53 11.33
C LEU A 103 -2.25 -3.94 11.69
#